data_AF-A0A8T4TJC5-F1
#
_entry.id   AF-A0A8T4TJC5-F1
#
_cell.length_a   1.000
_cell.length_b   1.000
_cell.length_c   1.000
_cell.angle_alpha   90.00
_cell.angle_beta   90.00
_cell.angle_gamma   90.00
#
_symmetry.space_group_name_H-M   'P 1'
#
loop_
_entity.id
_entity.type
_entity.pdbx_description
1 polymer ?
#
loop_
_entity_poly.entity_id
_entity_poly.type
_entity_poly.pdbx_seq_one_letter_code
_entity_poly.pdbx_strand_id
1 'polypeptide(L)'
;MNNLQKHATNNGNFKIFAPLIDKDKTEIIKLGKELNVPFELTYSCYIENGPCGKCLNCMLRKKAFYWAGIEDTTFYKQQPN
;
A
#
# COMPACT_ATOMS: atom_id res chain seq x y z
N MET A 1 9.07 -11.49 15.28
CA MET A 1 7.75 -10.81 15.26
C MET A 1 6.70 -11.41 16.23
N ASN A 2 6.66 -12.73 16.48
CA ASN A 2 5.53 -13.35 17.21
C ASN A 2 5.54 -13.24 18.75
N ASN A 3 6.58 -12.69 19.37
CA ASN A 3 6.66 -12.62 20.84
C ASN A 3 5.73 -11.57 21.48
N LEU A 4 5.30 -10.55 20.71
CA LEU A 4 4.35 -9.52 21.16
C LEU A 4 3.00 -10.11 21.62
N GLN A 5 2.61 -11.26 21.08
CA GLN A 5 1.37 -11.98 21.44
C GLN A 5 1.31 -12.33 22.93
N LYS A 6 2.47 -12.55 23.57
CA LYS A 6 2.59 -12.86 25.00
C LYS A 6 2.28 -11.66 25.91
N HIS A 7 2.33 -10.44 25.39
CA HIS A 7 2.27 -9.21 26.18
C HIS A 7 1.05 -8.32 25.87
N ALA A 8 0.26 -8.64 24.82
CA ALA A 8 -0.78 -7.74 24.30
C ALA A 8 -2.22 -8.05 24.79
N THR A 9 -2.39 -8.82 25.87
CA THR A 9 -3.65 -9.19 26.56
C THR A 9 -4.50 -10.32 25.94
N ASN A 10 -5.16 -11.10 26.81
CA ASN A 10 -6.06 -12.25 26.55
C ASN A 10 -5.40 -13.60 26.16
N ASN A 11 -4.70 -14.23 27.11
CA ASN A 11 -4.15 -15.61 27.08
C ASN A 11 -3.30 -16.02 25.85
N GLY A 12 -2.95 -15.10 24.95
CA GLY A 12 -2.06 -15.36 23.81
C GLY A 12 -2.67 -16.19 22.68
N ASN A 13 -3.98 -16.41 22.65
CA ASN A 13 -4.66 -17.22 21.62
C ASN A 13 -4.97 -16.43 20.34
N PHE A 14 -4.00 -15.69 19.81
CA PHE A 14 -4.12 -15.02 18.52
C PHE A 14 -2.79 -15.01 17.78
N LYS A 15 -2.85 -15.00 16.44
CA LYS A 15 -1.67 -14.90 15.58
C LYS A 15 -1.67 -13.56 14.86
N ILE A 16 -0.54 -12.86 14.94
CA ILE A 16 -0.30 -11.66 14.11
C ILE A 16 0.18 -12.15 12.75
N PHE A 17 -0.57 -11.82 11.71
CA PHE A 17 -0.18 -12.08 10.33
C PHE A 17 0.14 -10.75 9.64
N ALA A 18 1.37 -10.59 9.18
CA ALA A 18 1.86 -9.39 8.51
C ALA A 18 2.34 -9.73 7.09
N PRO A 19 1.42 -10.08 6.15
CA PRO A 19 1.76 -10.66 4.85
C PRO A 19 2.58 -9.73 3.92
N LEU A 20 2.61 -8.45 4.23
CA LEU A 20 3.26 -7.42 3.42
C LEU A 20 4.58 -6.93 4.02
N ILE A 21 5.02 -7.46 5.17
CA ILE A 21 6.13 -6.86 5.93
C ILE A 21 7.48 -6.91 5.20
N ASP A 22 7.71 -7.98 4.45
CA ASP A 22 8.94 -8.18 3.68
C ASP A 22 8.80 -7.71 2.21
N LYS A 23 7.70 -7.03 1.88
CA LYS A 23 7.40 -6.58 0.52
C LYS A 23 7.65 -5.08 0.38
N ASP A 24 8.35 -4.70 -0.68
CA ASP A 24 8.41 -3.31 -1.10
C ASP A 24 7.09 -2.87 -1.78
N LYS A 25 6.99 -1.57 -2.10
CA LYS A 25 5.77 -1.03 -2.72
C LYS A 25 5.52 -1.57 -4.12
N THR A 26 6.57 -1.87 -4.88
CA THR A 26 6.47 -2.45 -6.22
C THR A 26 5.92 -3.87 -6.15
N GLU A 27 6.41 -4.68 -5.22
CA GLU A 27 5.92 -6.03 -4.95
C GLU A 27 4.48 -6.03 -4.45
N ILE A 28 4.09 -5.03 -3.64
CA ILE A 28 2.69 -4.85 -3.22
C ILE A 28 1.78 -4.57 -4.42
N ILE A 29 2.20 -3.73 -5.38
CA ILE A 29 1.42 -3.48 -6.61
C ILE A 29 1.30 -4.74 -7.46
N LYS A 30 2.39 -5.51 -7.64
CA LYS A 30 2.34 -6.79 -8.37
C LYS A 30 1.38 -7.79 -7.72
N LEU A 31 1.49 -7.97 -6.40
CA LEU A 31 0.58 -8.83 -5.64
C LEU A 31 -0.88 -8.37 -5.76
N GLY A 32 -1.13 -7.06 -5.67
CA GLY A 32 -2.48 -6.52 -5.84
C GLY A 32 -3.04 -6.80 -7.24
N LYS A 33 -2.21 -6.73 -8.29
CA LYS A 33 -2.60 -7.09 -9.65
C LYS A 33 -2.91 -8.58 -9.78
N GLU A 34 -2.08 -9.46 -9.23
CA GLU A 34 -2.31 -10.92 -9.19
C GLU A 34 -3.65 -11.27 -8.51
N LEU A 35 -4.00 -10.53 -7.45
CA LEU A 35 -5.24 -10.69 -6.71
C LEU A 35 -6.44 -9.94 -7.30
N ASN A 36 -6.28 -9.29 -8.46
CA ASN A 36 -7.31 -8.46 -9.11
C ASN A 36 -7.88 -7.36 -8.20
N VAL A 37 -7.02 -6.69 -7.43
CA VAL A 37 -7.41 -5.56 -6.59
C VAL A 37 -7.90 -4.39 -7.48
N PRO A 38 -9.08 -3.81 -7.19
CA PRO A 38 -9.55 -2.61 -7.88
C PRO A 38 -8.78 -1.38 -7.36
N PHE A 39 -7.62 -1.09 -7.94
CA PHE A 39 -6.71 -0.04 -7.49
C PHE A 39 -7.32 1.36 -7.50
N GLU A 40 -8.31 1.61 -8.36
CA GLU A 40 -9.09 2.84 -8.47
C GLU A 40 -9.91 3.14 -7.20
N LEU A 41 -10.23 2.12 -6.39
CA LEU A 41 -10.94 2.27 -5.12
C LEU A 41 -9.97 2.46 -3.94
N THR A 42 -8.66 2.40 -4.17
CA THR A 42 -7.65 2.50 -3.11
C THR A 42 -7.15 3.93 -2.95
N TYR A 43 -6.75 4.29 -1.72
CA TYR A 43 -6.27 5.62 -1.39
C TYR A 43 -4.94 5.56 -0.66
N SER A 44 -3.94 6.30 -1.15
CA SER A 44 -2.60 6.36 -0.51
C SER A 44 -2.19 7.77 -0.08
N CYS A 45 -2.87 8.80 -0.60
CA CYS A 45 -2.53 10.21 -0.34
C CYS A 45 -2.77 10.59 1.12
N TYR A 46 -1.95 11.49 1.66
CA TYR A 46 -2.16 12.05 3.01
C TYR A 46 -3.21 13.16 3.07
N ILE A 47 -3.47 13.82 1.95
CA ILE A 47 -4.42 14.93 1.87
C ILE A 47 -5.79 14.35 1.51
N GLU A 48 -6.83 14.78 2.20
CA GLU A 48 -8.23 14.50 1.90
C GLU A 48 -8.66 15.06 0.53
N ASN A 49 -9.83 14.63 0.04
CA ASN A 49 -10.45 15.13 -1.20
C ASN A 49 -9.69 14.79 -2.50
N GLY A 50 -9.01 13.65 -2.58
CA GLY A 50 -8.41 13.14 -3.82
C GLY A 50 -6.88 13.19 -3.83
N PRO A 51 -6.20 12.25 -4.52
CA PRO A 51 -4.74 12.16 -4.54
C PRO A 51 -4.07 13.45 -5.00
N CYS A 52 -3.27 14.06 -4.13
CA CYS A 52 -2.76 15.41 -4.36
C CYS A 52 -1.60 15.50 -5.36
N GLY A 53 -0.92 14.40 -5.63
CA GLY A 53 0.23 14.37 -6.55
C GLY A 53 1.57 14.77 -5.93
N LYS A 54 1.55 15.67 -4.94
CA LYS A 54 2.75 16.30 -4.37
C LYS A 54 3.29 15.67 -3.08
N CYS A 55 2.51 14.85 -2.38
CA CYS A 55 2.97 14.24 -1.13
C CYS A 55 3.82 12.98 -1.39
N LEU A 56 4.65 12.61 -0.41
CA LEU A 56 5.55 11.46 -0.53
C LEU A 56 4.82 10.17 -0.92
N ASN A 57 3.66 9.90 -0.32
CA ASN A 57 2.90 8.69 -0.67
C ASN A 57 2.36 8.69 -2.11
N CYS A 58 1.98 9.85 -2.67
CA CYS A 58 1.58 9.93 -4.07
C CYS A 58 2.76 9.61 -4.99
N MET A 59 3.93 10.17 -4.71
CA MET A 59 5.15 9.90 -5.48
C MET A 59 5.58 8.43 -5.37
N LEU A 60 5.56 7.86 -4.16
CA LEU A 60 5.91 6.45 -3.94
C LEU A 60 4.93 5.50 -4.63
N ARG A 61 3.62 5.79 -4.57
CA ARG A 61 2.60 5.03 -5.30
C ARG A 61 2.88 5.06 -6.80
N LYS A 62 3.06 6.25 -7.38
CA LYS A 62 3.31 6.42 -8.81
C LYS A 62 4.56 5.66 -9.27
N LYS A 63 5.66 5.78 -8.52
CA LYS A 63 6.90 5.04 -8.78
C LYS A 63 6.70 3.52 -8.66
N ALA A 64 5.94 3.06 -7.68
CA ALA A 64 5.68 1.63 -7.50
C ALA A 64 4.90 1.04 -8.69
N PHE A 65 3.88 1.73 -9.20
CA PHE A 65 3.18 1.31 -10.42
C PHE A 65 4.11 1.29 -11.63
N TYR A 66 4.90 2.35 -11.82
CA TYR A 66 5.88 2.44 -12.90
C TYR A 66 6.87 1.26 -12.88
N TRP A 67 7.51 1.00 -11.73
CA TRP A 67 8.47 -0.11 -11.59
C TRP A 67 7.81 -1.49 -11.64
N ALA A 68 6.52 -1.58 -11.32
CA ALA A 68 5.77 -2.81 -11.45
C ALA A 68 5.38 -3.12 -12.91
N GLY A 69 5.54 -2.15 -13.83
CA GLY A 69 5.10 -2.28 -15.22
C GLY A 69 3.57 -2.32 -15.34
N ILE A 70 2.86 -1.74 -14.37
CA ILE A 70 1.40 -1.73 -14.31
C ILE A 70 0.93 -0.29 -14.45
N GLU A 71 -0.08 -0.08 -15.29
CA GLU A 71 -0.68 1.25 -15.47
C GLU A 71 -1.29 1.75 -14.16
N ASP A 72 -0.90 2.97 -13.76
CA ASP A 72 -1.49 3.67 -12.63
C ASP A 72 -2.71 4.47 -13.10
N THR A 73 -3.90 3.98 -12.80
CA THR A 73 -5.19 4.61 -13.14
C THR A 73 -5.62 5.71 -12.15
N THR A 74 -4.77 6.03 -11.17
CA THR A 74 -5.08 7.03 -10.14
C THR A 74 -5.21 8.43 -10.75
N PHE A 75 -6.35 9.08 -10.55
CA PHE A 75 -6.53 10.50 -10.90
C PHE A 75 -5.87 11.39 -9.84
N TYR A 76 -4.73 11.98 -10.19
CA TYR A 76 -4.03 12.93 -9.33
C TYR A 76 -4.42 14.38 -9.66
N LYS A 77 -4.59 15.23 -8.64
CA LYS A 77 -4.80 16.68 -8.81
C LYS A 77 -3.64 17.37 -9.54
N GLN A 78 -2.44 16.87 -9.30
CA GLN A 78 -1.21 17.27 -9.98
C GLN A 78 -0.45 15.99 -10.31
N GLN A 79 0.19 15.89 -11.47
CA GLN A 79 0.99 14.71 -11.77
C GLN A 79 2.17 14.60 -10.80
N PRO A 80 2.36 13.46 -10.12
CA PRO A 80 3.57 13.21 -9.34
C PRO A 80 4.79 13.17 -10.26
N ASN A 81 5.84 13.90 -9.90
CA ASN A 81 7.13 13.88 -10.57
C ASN A 81 8.06 12.79 -10.01
#